data_AF-A0AA96FYQ6-F1
#
_entry.id   AF-A0AA96FYQ6-F1
#
_cell.length_a   1.000
_cell.length_b   1.000
_cell.length_c   1.000
_cell.angle_alpha   90.00
_cell.angle_beta   90.00
_cell.angle_gamma   90.00
#
_symmetry.space_group_name_H-M   'P 1'
#
loop_
_entity.id
_entity.type
_entity.pdbx_description
1 polymer ?
#
loop_
_entity_poly.entity_id
_entity_poly.type
_entity_poly.pdbx_seq_one_letter_code
_entity_poly.pdbx_strand_id
1 'polypeptide(L)'
;MFELLPGVGVVLPGRAGVLRFGLDDRATGRALVALDDARAVPMLDATWTHTARHADVELTACSNEIDWVAPEPTELVLRTVVLSRARPASCGPGVTPVVLDGIDLFGHPAADLLEALDHNLPPGLWLELPPRRGYLTALRLRAAE
;
A
#
# COMPACT_ATOMS: atom_id res chain seq x y z
N MET A 1 7.58 -10.24 -4.41
CA MET A 1 6.50 -9.44 -5.01
C MET A 1 5.46 -9.15 -3.95
N PHE A 2 4.76 -8.03 -4.09
CA PHE A 2 3.52 -7.75 -3.40
C PHE A 2 2.36 -8.00 -4.35
N GLU A 3 1.25 -8.52 -3.86
CA GLU A 3 0.03 -8.70 -4.66
C GLU A 3 -1.12 -7.95 -3.99
N LEU A 4 -1.76 -7.06 -4.75
CA LEU A 4 -2.90 -6.27 -4.31
C LEU A 4 -4.16 -7.13 -4.42
N LEU A 5 -4.90 -7.23 -3.32
CA LEU A 5 -6.19 -7.89 -3.25
C LEU A 5 -7.25 -6.85 -2.87
N PRO A 6 -7.88 -6.17 -3.85
CA PRO A 6 -8.85 -5.11 -3.56
C PRO A 6 -9.98 -5.57 -2.63
N GLY A 7 -10.32 -4.73 -1.65
CA GLY A 7 -11.27 -5.05 -0.58
C GLY A 7 -10.78 -6.05 0.47
N VAL A 8 -9.64 -6.74 0.25
CA VAL A 8 -9.08 -7.74 1.18
C VAL A 8 -7.79 -7.25 1.86
N GLY A 9 -6.85 -6.71 1.09
CA GLY A 9 -5.55 -6.25 1.60
C GLY A 9 -4.40 -6.53 0.63
N VAL A 10 -3.25 -6.96 1.14
CA VAL A 10 -2.02 -7.16 0.35
C VAL A 10 -1.33 -8.48 0.73
N VAL A 11 -1.00 -9.30 -0.27
CA VAL A 11 -0.11 -10.45 -0.07
C VAL A 11 1.32 -9.95 0.07
N LEU A 12 1.98 -10.33 1.16
CA LEU A 12 3.34 -9.93 1.48
C LEU A 12 4.36 -10.90 0.85
N PRO A 13 5.55 -10.40 0.46
CA PRO A 13 6.62 -11.22 -0.11
C PRO A 13 7.14 -12.27 0.89
N GLY A 14 7.90 -13.25 0.39
CA GLY A 14 8.66 -14.16 1.25
C GLY A 14 7.81 -15.12 2.09
N ARG A 15 6.55 -15.41 1.69
CA ARG A 15 5.58 -16.20 2.47
C ARG A 15 5.18 -15.56 3.80
N ALA A 16 5.33 -14.24 3.93
CA ALA A 16 4.90 -13.49 5.10
C ALA A 16 3.36 -13.47 5.31
N GLY A 17 2.60 -14.00 4.34
CA GLY A 17 1.15 -14.16 4.42
C GLY A 17 0.42 -12.97 3.81
N VAL A 18 -0.80 -12.71 4.30
CA VAL A 18 -1.65 -11.63 3.79
C VAL A 18 -1.85 -10.60 4.89
N LEU A 19 -1.49 -9.36 4.62
CA LEU A 19 -1.88 -8.21 5.42
C LEU A 19 -3.33 -7.86 5.07
N ARG A 20 -4.27 -8.16 5.96
CA ARG A 20 -5.71 -8.02 5.71
C ARG A 20 -6.25 -6.72 6.30
N PHE A 21 -7.17 -6.07 5.59
CA PHE A 21 -7.99 -5.02 6.19
C PHE A 21 -8.78 -5.56 7.38
N GLY A 22 -9.06 -4.71 8.37
CA GLY A 22 -9.74 -5.11 9.59
C GLY A 22 -8.82 -5.62 10.71
N LEU A 23 -7.51 -5.76 10.47
CA LEU A 23 -6.56 -6.11 11.54
C LEU A 23 -6.34 -4.94 12.51
N ASP A 24 -6.23 -5.22 13.80
CA ASP A 24 -5.81 -4.22 14.78
C ASP A 24 -4.33 -3.83 14.64
N ASP A 25 -3.93 -2.77 15.36
CA ASP A 25 -2.55 -2.26 15.45
C ASP A 25 -1.51 -3.38 15.70
N ARG A 26 -1.74 -4.16 16.76
CA ARG A 26 -0.79 -5.19 17.21
C ARG A 26 -0.68 -6.34 16.22
N ALA A 27 -1.79 -6.73 15.60
CA ALA A 27 -1.83 -7.76 14.56
C ALA A 27 -1.16 -7.29 13.27
N THR A 28 -1.38 -6.03 12.90
CA THR A 28 -0.72 -5.38 11.76
C THR A 28 0.79 -5.34 11.95
N GLY A 29 1.26 -4.86 13.10
CA GLY A 29 2.69 -4.85 13.43
C GLY A 29 3.32 -6.24 13.34
N ARG A 30 2.65 -7.28 13.86
CA ARG A 30 3.14 -8.68 13.75
C ARG A 30 3.23 -9.16 12.30
N ALA A 31 2.27 -8.83 11.45
CA ALA A 31 2.29 -9.23 10.04
C ALA A 31 3.48 -8.60 9.29
N LEU A 32 3.84 -7.37 9.64
CA LEU A 32 4.92 -6.63 8.97
C LEU A 32 6.33 -6.98 9.45
N VAL A 33 6.49 -7.57 10.64
CA VAL A 33 7.79 -8.02 11.17
C VAL A 33 8.49 -9.03 10.25
N ALA A 34 7.74 -9.76 9.42
CA ALA A 34 8.31 -10.69 8.45
C ALA A 34 9.00 -10.00 7.25
N LEU A 35 8.92 -8.67 7.14
CA LEU A 35 9.63 -7.87 6.15
C LEU A 35 10.97 -7.35 6.72
N ASP A 36 11.93 -7.08 5.84
CA ASP A 36 13.35 -6.89 6.20
C ASP A 36 13.63 -5.70 7.14
N ASP A 37 12.83 -4.61 7.08
CA ASP A 37 13.00 -3.42 7.92
C ASP A 37 11.64 -2.85 8.33
N ALA A 38 11.01 -3.44 9.35
CA ALA A 38 9.73 -2.98 9.92
C ALA A 38 9.95 -1.96 11.06
N ARG A 39 9.29 -0.80 10.97
CA ARG A 39 9.34 0.30 11.94
C ARG A 39 7.96 0.92 12.13
N ALA A 40 7.60 1.24 13.36
CA ALA A 40 6.47 2.12 13.62
C ALA A 40 6.90 3.58 13.33
N VAL A 41 6.21 4.25 12.40
CA VAL A 41 6.46 5.65 12.06
C VAL A 41 5.15 6.41 12.20
N PRO A 42 5.07 7.49 12.99
CA PRO A 42 3.84 8.26 13.13
C PRO A 42 3.50 9.00 11.83
N MET A 43 2.28 8.85 11.34
CA MET A 43 1.66 9.77 10.37
C MET A 43 0.77 10.76 11.11
N LEU A 44 0.76 12.02 10.67
CA LEU A 44 -0.02 13.11 11.30
C LEU A 44 -1.53 12.83 11.33
N ASP A 45 -2.01 12.03 10.38
CA ASP A 45 -3.43 11.93 10.07
C ASP A 45 -4.02 10.58 10.49
N ALA A 46 -3.25 9.65 11.04
CA ALA A 46 -3.72 8.31 11.44
C ALA A 46 -3.50 8.08 12.94
N THR A 47 -4.40 7.34 13.58
CA THR A 47 -4.25 7.01 15.01
C THR A 47 -3.05 6.11 15.26
N TRP A 48 -2.75 5.20 14.33
CA TRP A 48 -1.51 4.44 14.31
C TRP A 48 -1.07 4.14 12.87
N THR A 49 0.24 3.97 12.72
CA THR A 49 0.88 3.63 11.45
C THR A 49 2.08 2.71 11.68
N HIS A 50 2.19 1.68 10.84
CA HIS A 50 3.38 0.84 10.70
C HIS A 50 3.95 0.98 9.30
N THR A 51 5.26 1.06 9.19
CA THR A 51 5.97 1.07 7.92
C THR A 51 6.93 -0.11 7.88
N ALA A 52 7.05 -0.76 6.73
CA ALA A 52 8.01 -1.83 6.53
C ALA A 52 8.55 -1.79 5.12
N ARG A 53 9.84 -2.10 4.98
CA ARG A 53 10.49 -2.11 3.67
C ARG A 53 10.83 -3.53 3.23
N HIS A 54 10.65 -3.78 1.94
CA HIS A 54 11.20 -4.96 1.27
C HIS A 54 11.84 -4.51 -0.04
N ALA A 55 13.16 -4.70 -0.16
CA ALA A 55 13.97 -4.24 -1.27
C ALA A 55 13.74 -2.74 -1.62
N ASP A 56 13.13 -2.43 -2.76
CA ASP A 56 12.86 -1.07 -3.23
C ASP A 56 11.42 -0.59 -3.01
N VAL A 57 10.62 -1.36 -2.26
CA VAL A 57 9.23 -1.01 -1.92
C VAL A 57 9.09 -0.81 -0.43
N GLU A 58 8.52 0.33 -0.05
CA GLU A 58 8.09 0.66 1.29
C GLU A 58 6.57 0.47 1.38
N LEU A 59 6.13 -0.28 2.37
CA LEU A 59 4.73 -0.53 2.69
C LEU A 59 4.40 0.23 3.97
N THR A 60 3.41 1.11 3.91
CA THR A 60 2.87 1.81 5.07
C THR A 60 1.42 1.38 5.30
N ALA A 61 1.14 0.82 6.47
CA ALA A 61 -0.17 0.35 6.90
C ALA A 61 -0.68 1.27 8.01
N CYS A 62 -1.88 1.83 7.84
CA CYS A 62 -2.44 2.77 8.79
C CYS A 62 -3.93 2.54 9.05
N SER A 63 -4.35 2.94 10.25
CA SER A 63 -5.76 3.04 10.61
C SER A 63 -6.48 4.10 9.75
N ASN A 64 -7.78 4.27 9.97
CA ASN A 64 -8.52 5.42 9.41
C ASN A 64 -7.80 6.74 9.68
N GLU A 65 -8.07 7.71 8.79
CA GLU A 65 -7.76 9.11 9.08
C GLU A 65 -8.50 9.51 10.37
N ILE A 66 -7.84 10.29 11.23
CA ILE A 66 -8.41 10.76 12.49
C ILE A 66 -9.65 11.60 12.17
N ASP A 67 -10.84 11.03 12.38
CA ASP A 67 -12.08 11.79 12.38
C ASP A 67 -12.20 12.52 13.72
N TRP A 68 -11.75 13.77 13.73
CA TRP A 68 -11.83 14.66 14.89
C TRP A 68 -13.26 14.96 15.34
N VAL A 69 -14.28 14.54 14.58
CA VAL A 69 -15.71 14.80 14.84
C VAL A 69 -16.43 13.57 15.43
N ALA A 70 -15.88 12.36 15.27
CA ALA A 70 -16.53 11.14 15.77
C ALA A 70 -16.45 11.05 17.32
N PRO A 71 -17.59 10.87 18.02
CA PRO A 71 -17.64 10.89 19.49
C PRO A 71 -17.07 9.63 20.17
N GLU A 72 -16.92 8.52 19.44
CA GLU A 72 -16.40 7.26 19.95
C GLU A 72 -15.33 6.72 18.98
N PRO A 73 -14.14 6.30 19.46
CA PRO A 73 -13.16 5.65 18.61
C PRO A 73 -13.74 4.30 18.16
N THR A 74 -14.23 4.26 16.92
CA THR A 74 -14.51 3.00 16.22
C THR A 74 -13.26 2.12 16.31
N GLU A 75 -13.41 0.80 16.49
CA GLU A 75 -12.28 -0.14 16.49
C GLU A 75 -11.26 0.24 15.40
N LEU A 76 -10.07 0.66 15.84
CA LEU A 76 -9.05 1.27 14.99
C LEU A 76 -8.30 0.18 14.24
N VAL A 77 -8.97 -0.33 13.22
CA VAL A 77 -8.47 -1.39 12.36
C VAL A 77 -7.74 -0.84 11.14
N LEU A 78 -6.90 -1.66 10.53
CA LEU A 78 -6.21 -1.40 9.28
C LEU A 78 -7.23 -1.13 8.18
N ARG A 79 -7.13 0.06 7.60
CA ARG A 79 -8.07 0.57 6.58
C ARG A 79 -7.37 1.04 5.33
N THR A 80 -6.12 1.49 5.44
CA THR A 80 -5.33 1.97 4.32
C THR A 80 -3.97 1.29 4.29
N VAL A 81 -3.54 0.87 3.10
CA VAL A 81 -2.17 0.43 2.81
C VAL A 81 -1.64 1.31 1.68
N VAL A 82 -0.44 1.86 1.86
CA VAL A 82 0.29 2.62 0.85
C VAL A 82 1.54 1.83 0.49
N LEU A 83 1.77 1.61 -0.80
CA LEU A 83 3.03 1.07 -1.31
C LEU A 83 3.73 2.17 -2.08
N SER A 84 4.97 2.45 -1.74
CA SER A 84 5.78 3.48 -2.38
C SER A 84 7.15 2.94 -2.77
N ARG A 85 7.78 3.57 -3.76
CA ARG A 85 9.16 3.27 -4.15
C ARG A 85 10.10 3.92 -3.14
N ALA A 86 10.93 3.11 -2.48
CA ALA A 86 12.01 3.61 -1.64
C ALA A 86 13.01 4.39 -2.51
N ARG A 87 13.27 5.65 -2.15
CA ARG A 87 14.16 6.54 -2.92
C ARG A 87 15.56 5.92 -3.08
N PRO A 88 16.25 6.19 -4.21
CA PRO A 88 15.95 7.17 -5.26
C PRO A 88 15.36 6.60 -6.56
N ALA A 89 14.66 5.45 -6.51
CA ALA A 89 14.32 4.64 -7.70
C ALA A 89 13.21 5.18 -8.65
N SER A 90 13.03 6.50 -8.81
CA SER A 90 11.89 7.08 -9.54
C SER A 90 12.06 7.23 -11.05
N CYS A 91 13.20 6.83 -11.63
CA CYS A 91 13.46 7.01 -13.07
C CYS A 91 13.26 5.76 -13.94
N GLY A 92 12.90 4.62 -13.33
CA GLY A 92 12.83 3.33 -14.03
C GLY A 92 11.90 2.31 -13.35
N PRO A 93 11.79 1.11 -13.92
CA PRO A 93 10.91 0.07 -13.40
C PRO A 93 11.27 -0.36 -11.97
N GLY A 94 10.28 -0.91 -11.29
CA GLY A 94 10.36 -1.65 -10.03
C GLY A 94 11.44 -2.72 -10.06
N VAL A 95 12.24 -2.84 -9.01
CA VAL A 95 12.98 -4.11 -8.77
C VAL A 95 12.02 -5.13 -8.16
N THR A 96 11.14 -4.67 -7.27
CA THR A 96 10.13 -5.50 -6.61
C THR A 96 8.78 -5.30 -7.29
N PRO A 97 8.19 -6.35 -7.89
CA PRO A 97 6.87 -6.25 -8.49
C PRO A 97 5.79 -5.94 -7.46
N VAL A 98 4.88 -5.04 -7.81
CA VAL A 98 3.63 -4.77 -7.10
C VAL A 98 2.48 -5.06 -8.04
N VAL A 99 1.84 -6.20 -7.84
CA VAL A 99 0.99 -6.83 -8.84
C VAL A 99 -0.49 -6.59 -8.54
N LEU A 100 -1.26 -6.18 -9.54
CA LEU A 100 -2.71 -6.17 -9.53
C LEU A 100 -3.21 -7.00 -10.71
N ASP A 101 -3.97 -8.06 -10.44
CA ASP A 101 -4.55 -8.95 -11.48
C ASP A 101 -3.52 -9.39 -12.55
N GLY A 102 -2.29 -9.69 -12.10
CA GLY A 102 -1.17 -10.10 -12.96
C GLY A 102 -0.37 -8.96 -13.60
N ILE A 103 -0.75 -7.70 -13.41
CA ILE A 103 -0.06 -6.51 -13.95
C ILE A 103 0.88 -5.94 -12.90
N ASP A 104 2.17 -5.79 -13.23
CA ASP A 104 3.15 -5.13 -12.34
C ASP A 104 3.07 -3.60 -12.44
N LEU A 105 2.43 -2.99 -11.44
CA LEU A 105 2.19 -1.55 -11.37
C LEU A 105 3.46 -0.71 -11.20
N PHE A 106 4.56 -1.28 -10.72
CA PHE A 106 5.85 -0.58 -10.66
C PHE A 106 6.76 -0.95 -11.82
N GLY A 107 6.47 -2.02 -12.56
CA GLY A 107 7.24 -2.49 -13.71
C GLY A 107 6.97 -1.72 -15.00
N HIS A 108 5.87 -0.98 -15.10
CA HIS A 108 5.44 -0.29 -16.33
C HIS A 108 5.33 1.24 -16.16
N PRO A 109 5.54 2.00 -17.25
CA PRO A 109 5.22 3.43 -17.28
C PRO A 109 3.75 3.67 -16.91
N ALA A 110 3.50 4.77 -16.18
CA ALA A 110 2.15 5.13 -15.73
C ALA A 110 1.17 5.32 -16.89
N ALA A 111 1.63 5.76 -18.06
CA ALA A 111 0.79 5.90 -19.26
C ALA A 111 0.26 4.54 -19.74
N ASP A 112 1.14 3.54 -19.83
CA ASP A 112 0.79 2.18 -20.26
C ASP A 112 -0.17 1.51 -19.27
N LEU A 113 0.00 1.78 -17.97
CA LEU A 113 -0.91 1.30 -16.93
C LEU A 113 -2.28 1.96 -17.02
N LEU A 114 -2.36 3.26 -17.30
CA LEU A 114 -3.64 3.93 -17.48
C LEU A 114 -4.38 3.40 -18.72
N GLU A 115 -3.66 3.10 -19.80
CA GLU A 115 -4.23 2.48 -20.99
C GLU A 115 -4.71 1.05 -20.72
N ALA A 116 -3.94 0.25 -19.97
CA ALA A 116 -4.28 -1.13 -19.64
C ALA A 116 -5.40 -1.25 -18.60
N LEU A 117 -5.44 -0.34 -17.62
CA LEU A 117 -6.39 -0.37 -16.51
C LEU A 117 -7.66 0.43 -16.80
N ASP A 118 -7.58 1.51 -17.60
CA ASP A 118 -8.67 2.40 -18.03
C ASP A 118 -9.84 2.53 -17.01
N HIS A 119 -10.92 1.76 -17.20
CA HIS A 119 -12.12 1.77 -16.36
C HIS A 119 -12.22 0.65 -15.32
N ASN A 120 -11.21 -0.22 -15.24
CA ASN A 120 -11.18 -1.42 -14.39
C ASN A 120 -10.39 -1.22 -13.10
N LEU A 121 -10.05 0.01 -12.73
CA LEU A 121 -9.44 0.27 -11.43
C LEU A 121 -10.42 -0.16 -10.33
N PRO A 122 -10.04 -1.13 -9.49
CA PRO A 122 -10.92 -1.62 -8.46
C PRO A 122 -11.22 -0.52 -7.44
N PRO A 123 -12.44 -0.52 -6.85
CA PRO A 123 -12.80 0.43 -5.80
C PRO A 123 -11.77 0.40 -4.67
N GLY A 124 -11.40 1.59 -4.19
CA GLY A 124 -10.42 1.71 -3.11
C GLY A 124 -8.96 1.64 -3.57
N LEU A 125 -8.66 1.55 -4.88
CA LEU A 125 -7.29 1.69 -5.37
C LEU A 125 -7.07 3.06 -6.00
N TRP A 126 -6.03 3.76 -5.54
CA TRP A 126 -5.57 5.02 -6.11
C TRP A 126 -4.11 4.91 -6.52
N LEU A 127 -3.80 5.36 -7.73
CA LEU A 127 -2.44 5.42 -8.26
C LEU A 127 -1.91 6.85 -8.12
N GLU A 128 -0.74 7.02 -7.51
CA GLU A 128 -0.09 8.34 -7.46
C GLU A 128 0.70 8.55 -8.75
N LEU A 129 0.05 9.22 -9.70
CA LEU A 129 0.64 9.48 -11.02
C LEU A 129 1.79 10.49 -10.91
N PRO A 130 2.92 10.24 -11.58
CA PRO A 130 4.00 11.21 -11.63
C PRO A 130 3.56 12.48 -12.40
N PRO A 131 4.09 13.66 -12.04
CA PRO A 131 3.74 14.93 -12.71
C PRO A 131 4.22 15.02 -14.17
N ARG A 132 5.06 14.08 -14.62
CA ARG A 132 5.54 13.93 -15.99
C ARG A 132 5.52 12.45 -16.38
N ARG A 133 5.70 12.14 -17.67
CA ARG A 133 5.90 10.75 -18.13
C ARG A 133 6.93 10.05 -17.25
N GLY A 134 6.59 8.87 -16.74
CA GLY A 134 7.42 8.12 -15.81
C GLY A 134 6.70 6.92 -15.24
N TYR A 135 7.30 6.31 -14.22
CA TYR A 135 6.75 5.18 -13.49
C TYR A 135 5.99 5.67 -12.25
N LEU A 136 5.06 4.87 -11.75
CA LEU A 136 4.41 5.15 -10.47
C LEU A 136 5.45 5.19 -9.35
N THR A 137 5.32 6.19 -8.48
CA THR A 137 6.15 6.30 -7.28
C THR A 137 5.44 5.80 -6.04
N ALA A 138 4.12 5.80 -6.05
CA ALA A 138 3.30 5.25 -4.98
C ALA A 138 1.91 4.86 -5.47
N LEU A 139 1.24 4.04 -4.66
CA LEU A 139 -0.17 3.72 -4.77
C LEU A 139 -0.77 3.53 -3.38
N ARG A 140 -2.08 3.67 -3.30
CA ARG A 140 -2.86 3.56 -2.07
C ARG A 140 -4.01 2.58 -2.29
N LEU A 141 -4.16 1.62 -1.40
CA LEU A 141 -5.29 0.72 -1.32
C LEU A 141 -6.06 0.98 -0.02
N ARG A 142 -7.38 1.18 -0.10
CA ARG A 142 -8.28 1.25 1.06
C ARG A 142 -9.22 0.04 1.09
N ALA A 143 -9.67 -0.27 2.30
CA ALA A 143 -10.81 -1.15 2.51
C ALA A 143 -12.05 -0.62 1.77
N ALA A 144 -12.86 -1.51 1.23
CA ALA A 144 -14.16 -1.14 0.69
C ALA A 144 -15.07 -0.62 1.83
N GLU A 145 -15.86 0.41 1.53
CA GLU A 145 -16.92 0.93 2.42
C GLU A 145 -18.17 0.06 2.37
#